data_AF-A0A7X9JMW7-F1
#
_entry.id   AF-A0A7X9JMW7-F1
#
_cell.length_a   1.000
_cell.length_b   1.000
_cell.length_c   1.000
_cell.angle_alpha   90.00
_cell.angle_beta   90.00
_cell.angle_gamma   90.00
#
_symmetry.space_group_name_H-M   'P 1'
#
loop_
_entity.id
_entity.type
_entity.pdbx_description
1 polymer ?
#
loop_
_entity_poly.entity_id
_entity_poly.type
_entity_poly.pdbx_seq_one_letter_code
_entity_poly.pdbx_strand_id
1 'polypeptide(L)'
;MKTEYFWNFIYTIIFLILTAFMGFYLWNNHLYINTLNVFDFVILSLASYRLTRLLIYDKVLNFFRDKIVNSTSNSGWIQSSRYFLTCPWCAGVWMSLFITSIYLYHDLGKFLAYILAISGVASFIHITITLLGWIAEERKHTLKTLKKEEKLKRLKSSC
;
A
#
# COMPACT_ATOMS: atom_id res chain seq x y z
N MET A 1 24.52 -10.53 10.45
CA MET A 1 24.73 -9.08 10.35
C MET A 1 25.28 -8.59 9.00
N LYS A 2 26.14 -9.32 8.26
CA LYS A 2 26.63 -8.86 6.94
C LYS A 2 25.75 -9.23 5.73
N THR A 3 24.87 -10.20 5.85
CA THR A 3 24.06 -10.72 4.73
C THR A 3 22.93 -9.79 4.32
N GLU A 4 22.25 -9.14 5.27
CA GLU A 4 21.06 -8.32 4.98
C GLU A 4 21.37 -7.07 4.16
N TYR A 5 22.44 -6.34 4.50
CA TYR A 5 22.89 -5.16 3.73
C TYR A 5 23.31 -5.53 2.31
N PHE A 6 23.98 -6.68 2.14
CA PHE A 6 24.41 -7.16 0.84
C PHE A 6 23.21 -7.44 -0.08
N TRP A 7 22.19 -8.13 0.43
CA TRP A 7 20.98 -8.38 -0.35
C TRP A 7 20.20 -7.10 -0.64
N ASN A 8 20.08 -6.17 0.30
CA ASN A 8 19.42 -4.88 0.05
C ASN A 8 20.11 -4.11 -1.07
N PHE A 9 21.45 -4.11 -1.11
CA PHE A 9 22.22 -3.50 -2.20
C PHE A 9 21.99 -4.20 -3.55
N ILE A 10 21.88 -5.54 -3.57
CA ILE A 10 21.51 -6.27 -4.78
C ILE A 10 20.12 -5.85 -5.27
N TYR A 11 19.12 -5.75 -4.38
CA TYR A 11 17.76 -5.36 -4.78
C TYR A 11 17.71 -3.94 -5.33
N THR A 12 18.47 -2.98 -4.79
CA THR A 12 18.52 -1.63 -5.35
C THR A 12 19.17 -1.61 -6.73
N ILE A 13 20.25 -2.39 -6.93
CA ILE A 13 20.86 -2.56 -8.26
C ILE A 13 19.85 -3.17 -9.25
N ILE A 14 19.14 -4.24 -8.86
CA ILE A 14 18.13 -4.86 -9.71
C ILE A 14 17.03 -3.85 -10.07
N PHE A 15 16.57 -3.06 -9.10
CA PHE A 15 15.57 -2.03 -9.35
C PHE A 15 16.06 -0.97 -10.35
N LEU A 16 17.30 -0.50 -10.21
CA LEU A 16 17.90 0.46 -11.14
C LEU A 16 18.08 -0.13 -12.54
N ILE A 17 18.48 -1.40 -12.64
CA ILE A 17 18.57 -2.11 -13.92
C ILE A 17 17.19 -2.26 -14.57
N LEU A 18 16.17 -2.66 -13.80
CA LEU A 18 14.81 -2.82 -14.32
C LEU A 18 14.20 -1.49 -14.77
N THR A 19 14.41 -0.41 -14.03
CA THR A 19 13.94 0.92 -14.42
C THR A 19 14.66 1.43 -15.66
N ALA A 20 15.98 1.26 -15.75
CA ALA A 20 16.75 1.60 -16.95
C ALA A 20 16.33 0.76 -18.17
N PHE A 21 16.14 -0.54 -17.99
CA PHE A 21 15.67 -1.46 -19.03
C PHE A 21 14.27 -1.07 -19.52
N MET A 22 13.36 -0.76 -18.60
CA MET A 22 12.03 -0.28 -18.95
C MET A 22 12.09 1.06 -19.71
N GLY A 23 12.93 1.99 -19.28
CA GLY A 23 13.15 3.26 -19.98
C GLY A 23 13.69 3.07 -21.40
N PHE A 24 14.67 2.17 -21.56
CA PHE A 24 15.21 1.80 -22.87
C PHE A 24 14.17 1.11 -23.75
N TYR A 25 13.34 0.24 -23.17
CA TYR A 25 12.25 -0.42 -23.90
C TYR A 25 11.21 0.59 -24.39
N LEU A 26 10.78 1.52 -23.54
CA LEU A 26 9.84 2.58 -23.90
C LEU A 26 10.40 3.46 -25.02
N TRP A 27 11.70 3.78 -24.95
CA TRP A 27 12.42 4.52 -26.00
C TRP A 27 12.36 3.80 -27.35
N ASN A 28 12.62 2.50 -27.38
CA ASN A 28 12.64 1.73 -28.63
C ASN A 28 11.26 1.53 -29.25
N ASN A 29 10.21 1.46 -28.44
CA ASN A 29 8.84 1.22 -28.91
C ASN A 29 8.07 2.53 -29.15
N HIS A 30 8.73 3.70 -29.07
CA HIS A 30 8.11 5.02 -29.20
C HIS A 30 6.91 5.22 -28.26
N LEU A 31 6.92 4.54 -27.10
CA LEU A 31 5.90 4.67 -26.07
C LEU A 31 6.29 5.81 -25.13
N TYR A 32 5.82 7.01 -25.45
CA TYR A 32 6.14 8.20 -24.67
C TYR A 32 5.22 8.37 -23.47
N ILE A 33 5.80 8.62 -22.29
CA ILE A 33 5.07 8.95 -21.04
C ILE A 33 4.19 10.19 -21.22
N ASN A 34 4.53 11.07 -22.18
CA ASN A 34 3.80 12.31 -22.47
C ASN A 34 2.37 12.08 -22.97
N THR A 35 2.01 10.85 -23.37
CA THR A 35 0.62 10.51 -23.74
C THR A 35 -0.26 10.20 -22.55
N LEU A 36 0.30 10.07 -21.34
CA LEU A 36 -0.47 9.79 -20.12
C LEU A 36 -1.17 11.06 -19.63
N ASN A 37 -2.49 10.97 -19.47
CA ASN A 37 -3.26 12.04 -18.88
C ASN A 37 -3.17 12.01 -17.35
N VAL A 38 -3.58 13.11 -16.71
CA VAL A 38 -3.70 13.18 -15.25
C VAL A 38 -4.58 12.04 -14.70
N PHE A 39 -5.61 11.62 -15.47
CA PHE A 39 -6.48 10.52 -15.10
C PHE A 39 -5.73 9.17 -15.03
N ASP A 40 -4.83 8.90 -15.97
CA ASP A 40 -4.02 7.66 -15.95
C ASP A 40 -3.08 7.64 -14.76
N PHE A 41 -2.50 8.80 -14.41
CA PHE A 41 -1.67 8.93 -13.22
C PHE A 41 -2.46 8.62 -11.93
N VAL A 42 -3.69 9.10 -11.83
CA VAL A 42 -4.59 8.79 -10.70
C VAL A 42 -4.89 7.29 -10.65
N ILE A 43 -5.21 6.67 -11.79
CA ILE A 43 -5.46 5.22 -11.87
C ILE A 43 -4.24 4.42 -11.42
N LEU A 44 -3.07 4.72 -11.98
CA LEU A 44 -1.83 4.02 -11.63
C LEU A 44 -1.46 4.21 -10.14
N SER A 45 -1.69 5.41 -9.60
CA SER A 45 -1.51 5.68 -8.18
C SER A 45 -2.44 4.84 -7.30
N LEU A 46 -3.74 4.79 -7.60
CA LEU A 46 -4.69 3.97 -6.84
C LEU A 46 -4.46 2.47 -7.04
N ALA A 47 -4.08 2.04 -8.24
CA ALA A 47 -3.77 0.66 -8.55
C ALA A 47 -2.52 0.20 -7.79
N SER A 48 -1.45 0.98 -7.80
CA SER A 48 -0.23 0.70 -7.02
C SER A 48 -0.53 0.65 -5.52
N TYR A 49 -1.29 1.61 -4.99
CA TYR A 49 -1.73 1.59 -3.59
C TYR A 49 -2.48 0.30 -3.22
N ARG A 50 -3.47 -0.10 -4.04
CA ARG A 50 -4.24 -1.33 -3.78
C ARG A 50 -3.34 -2.56 -3.88
N LEU A 51 -2.46 -2.60 -4.86
CA LEU A 51 -1.55 -3.72 -5.09
C LEU A 51 -0.54 -3.88 -3.95
N THR A 52 0.06 -2.80 -3.48
CA THR A 52 0.93 -2.79 -2.29
C THR A 52 0.19 -3.26 -1.05
N ARG A 53 -1.06 -2.80 -0.85
CA ARG A 53 -1.86 -3.24 0.28
C ARG A 53 -2.20 -4.73 0.19
N LEU A 54 -2.52 -5.22 -1.00
CA LEU A 54 -2.82 -6.62 -1.25
C LEU A 54 -1.61 -7.51 -0.92
N LEU A 55 -0.39 -7.04 -1.23
CA LEU A 55 0.86 -7.74 -0.96
C LEU A 55 1.22 -7.80 0.53
N ILE A 56 1.01 -6.72 1.28
CA ILE A 56 1.51 -6.61 2.66
C ILE A 56 0.46 -6.92 3.72
N TYR A 57 -0.76 -6.43 3.53
CA TYR A 57 -1.78 -6.41 4.57
C TYR A 57 -2.90 -7.41 4.34
N ASP A 58 -3.15 -7.81 3.09
CA ASP A 58 -4.31 -8.62 2.77
C ASP A 58 -4.08 -10.10 3.11
N LYS A 59 -5.11 -10.72 3.68
CA LYS A 59 -5.07 -12.11 4.12
C LYS A 59 -4.96 -13.08 2.95
N VAL A 60 -5.36 -12.67 1.76
CA VAL A 60 -5.26 -13.48 0.54
C VAL A 60 -3.82 -13.98 0.33
N LEU A 61 -2.81 -13.16 0.63
CA LEU A 61 -1.40 -13.53 0.48
C LEU A 61 -0.74 -13.98 1.80
N ASN A 62 -1.53 -14.26 2.85
CA ASN A 62 -0.98 -14.77 4.11
C ASN A 62 -0.22 -16.07 3.94
N PHE A 63 -0.63 -16.97 3.05
CA PHE A 63 0.09 -18.22 2.81
C PHE A 63 1.52 -17.96 2.30
N PHE A 64 1.71 -16.92 1.49
CA PHE A 64 3.02 -16.53 0.97
C PHE A 64 3.83 -15.82 2.05
N ARG A 65 3.19 -14.90 2.77
CA ARG A 65 3.83 -14.15 3.86
C ARG A 65 4.27 -15.07 4.99
N ASP A 66 3.42 -15.98 5.45
CA ASP A 66 3.75 -16.90 6.54
C ASP A 66 4.85 -17.87 6.13
N LYS A 67 4.90 -18.30 4.87
CA LYS A 67 5.99 -19.17 4.39
C LYS A 67 7.34 -18.46 4.41
N ILE A 68 7.39 -17.15 4.18
CA ILE A 68 8.62 -16.35 4.14
C ILE A 68 8.98 -15.81 5.53
N VAL A 69 7.99 -15.33 6.29
CA VAL A 69 8.15 -14.72 7.62
C VAL A 69 8.25 -15.77 8.74
N ASN A 70 7.74 -16.99 8.59
CA ASN A 70 7.94 -18.04 9.59
C ASN A 70 9.05 -19.03 9.18
N SER A 71 9.73 -18.79 8.07
CA SER A 71 10.89 -19.61 7.70
C SER A 71 12.03 -19.40 8.69
N THR A 72 12.55 -20.48 9.27
CA THR A 72 13.72 -20.51 10.16
C THR A 72 15.05 -20.56 9.40
N SER A 73 15.00 -20.51 8.06
CA SER A 73 16.20 -20.55 7.22
C SER A 73 16.99 -19.25 7.37
N ASN A 74 18.27 -19.38 7.73
CA ASN A 74 19.24 -18.27 7.81
C ASN A 74 19.82 -17.87 6.44
N SER A 75 19.17 -18.27 5.34
CA SER A 75 19.61 -17.86 4.01
C SER A 75 19.30 -16.39 3.77
N GLY A 76 20.29 -15.64 3.26
CA GLY A 76 20.17 -14.18 3.14
C GLY A 76 19.04 -13.70 2.22
N TRP A 77 18.64 -14.51 1.23
CA TRP A 77 17.53 -14.20 0.33
C TRP A 77 16.16 -14.25 1.03
N ILE A 78 15.97 -15.18 1.98
CA ILE A 78 14.76 -15.24 2.82
C ILE A 78 14.71 -14.04 3.76
N GLN A 79 15.84 -13.67 4.37
CA GLN A 79 15.92 -12.48 5.21
C GLN A 79 15.57 -11.20 4.46
N SER A 80 16.07 -11.03 3.23
CA SER A 80 15.80 -9.83 2.45
C SER A 80 14.38 -9.77 1.88
N SER A 81 13.81 -10.91 1.47
CA SER A 81 12.39 -10.95 1.07
C SER A 81 11.45 -10.66 2.25
N ARG A 82 11.81 -11.01 3.49
CA ARG A 82 11.07 -10.56 4.69
C ARG A 82 11.11 -9.05 4.84
N TYR A 83 12.25 -8.41 4.62
CA TYR A 83 12.35 -6.95 4.68
C TYR A 83 11.45 -6.28 3.62
N PHE A 84 11.43 -6.82 2.41
CA PHE A 84 10.55 -6.37 1.33
C PHE A 84 9.06 -6.46 1.70
N LEU A 85 8.63 -7.58 2.28
CA LEU A 85 7.24 -7.79 2.69
C LEU A 85 6.85 -7.04 3.98
N THR A 86 7.84 -6.56 4.75
CA THR A 86 7.60 -5.81 5.99
C THR A 86 7.57 -4.30 5.75
N CYS A 87 8.24 -3.80 4.70
CA CYS A 87 8.33 -2.38 4.40
C CYS A 87 7.32 -1.95 3.32
N PRO A 88 6.23 -1.24 3.68
CA PRO A 88 5.23 -0.80 2.71
C PRO A 88 5.72 0.21 1.68
N TRP A 89 6.74 1.00 2.03
CA TRP A 89 7.33 1.97 1.13
C TRP A 89 8.11 1.28 0.01
N CYS A 90 8.92 0.28 0.36
CA CYS A 90 9.70 -0.48 -0.61
C CYS A 90 8.78 -1.28 -1.54
N ALA A 91 7.83 -2.04 -1.00
CA ALA A 91 6.85 -2.73 -1.83
C ALA A 91 6.04 -1.74 -2.68
N GLY A 92 5.73 -0.55 -2.16
CA GLY A 92 5.12 0.56 -2.91
C GLY A 92 5.85 0.90 -4.20
N VAL A 93 7.16 1.18 -4.09
CA VAL A 93 8.00 1.56 -5.23
C VAL A 93 8.15 0.41 -6.24
N TRP A 94 8.25 -0.84 -5.76
CA TRP A 94 8.30 -2.00 -6.66
C TRP A 94 6.98 -2.30 -7.33
N MET A 95 5.86 -2.17 -6.62
CA MET A 95 4.53 -2.38 -7.20
C MET A 95 4.14 -1.26 -8.14
N SER A 96 4.58 -0.02 -7.92
CA SER A 96 4.36 1.09 -8.86
C SER A 96 5.15 0.89 -10.16
N LEU A 97 6.40 0.43 -10.07
CA LEU A 97 7.17 0.02 -11.24
C LEU A 97 6.47 -1.12 -11.98
N PHE A 98 6.09 -2.17 -11.26
CA PHE A 98 5.44 -3.34 -11.85
C PHE A 98 4.13 -2.98 -12.57
N ILE A 99 3.20 -2.28 -11.91
CA ILE A 99 1.89 -1.93 -12.48
C ILE A 99 2.03 -0.98 -13.68
N THR A 100 2.95 -0.02 -13.61
CA THR A 100 3.20 0.93 -14.70
C THR A 100 3.80 0.20 -15.91
N SER A 101 4.75 -0.71 -15.68
CA SER A 101 5.34 -1.50 -16.76
C SER A 101 4.29 -2.33 -17.49
N ILE A 102 3.42 -3.06 -16.79
CA ILE A 102 2.39 -3.86 -17.44
C ILE A 102 1.30 -3.03 -18.11
N TYR A 103 0.97 -1.84 -17.56
CA TYR A 103 0.00 -0.92 -18.15
C TYR A 103 0.45 -0.42 -19.53
N LEU A 104 1.76 -0.15 -19.68
CA LEU A 104 2.34 0.33 -20.94
C LEU A 104 2.60 -0.80 -21.95
N TYR A 105 2.81 -2.03 -21.48
CA TYR A 105 3.21 -3.15 -22.35
C TYR A 105 2.02 -3.90 -22.99
N HIS A 106 0.93 -4.10 -22.24
CA HIS A 106 -0.20 -4.91 -22.68
C HIS A 106 -1.54 -4.22 -22.37
N ASP A 107 -2.50 -4.34 -23.29
CA ASP A 107 -3.88 -3.86 -23.05
C ASP A 107 -4.56 -4.57 -21.87
N LEU A 108 -4.18 -5.83 -21.59
CA LEU A 108 -4.60 -6.54 -20.38
C LEU A 108 -4.08 -5.87 -19.11
N GLY A 109 -2.90 -5.26 -19.16
CA GLY A 109 -2.32 -4.52 -18.04
C GLY A 109 -3.13 -3.27 -17.71
N LYS A 110 -3.68 -2.58 -18.73
CA LYS A 110 -4.63 -1.48 -18.52
C LYS A 110 -5.86 -1.96 -17.78
N PHE A 111 -6.50 -3.04 -18.26
CA PHE A 111 -7.67 -3.63 -17.61
C PHE A 111 -7.39 -4.01 -16.14
N LEU A 112 -6.24 -4.64 -15.87
CA LEU A 112 -5.83 -4.97 -14.51
C LEU A 112 -5.65 -3.73 -13.63
N ALA A 113 -4.99 -2.68 -14.14
CA ALA A 113 -4.81 -1.43 -13.43
C ALA A 113 -6.16 -0.76 -13.11
N TYR A 114 -7.11 -0.77 -14.04
CA TYR A 114 -8.47 -0.25 -13.80
C TYR A 114 -9.20 -1.01 -12.68
N ILE A 115 -9.17 -2.34 -12.69
CA ILE A 115 -9.79 -3.16 -11.62
C ILE A 115 -9.15 -2.84 -10.26
N LEU A 116 -7.81 -2.80 -10.21
CA LEU A 116 -7.07 -2.51 -8.99
C LEU A 116 -7.37 -1.09 -8.49
N ALA A 117 -7.47 -0.11 -9.39
CA ALA A 117 -7.81 1.27 -9.04
C ALA A 117 -9.22 1.39 -8.47
N ILE A 118 -10.23 0.77 -9.11
CA ILE A 118 -11.61 0.78 -8.61
C ILE A 118 -11.70 0.12 -7.22
N SER A 119 -11.01 -1.01 -7.02
CA SER A 119 -10.92 -1.67 -5.72
C SER A 119 -10.19 -0.80 -4.68
N GLY A 120 -9.19 -0.03 -5.11
CA GLY A 120 -8.49 0.98 -4.32
C GLY A 120 -9.41 2.09 -3.84
N VAL A 121 -10.23 2.67 -4.73
CA VAL A 121 -11.24 3.68 -4.39
C VAL A 121 -12.22 3.12 -3.36
N ALA A 122 -12.77 1.93 -3.60
CA ALA A 122 -13.72 1.30 -2.69
C ALA A 122 -13.12 1.10 -1.29
N SER A 123 -11.87 0.63 -1.23
CA SER A 123 -11.14 0.47 0.04
C SER A 123 -10.93 1.80 0.75
N PHE A 124 -10.59 2.86 0.01
CA PHE A 124 -10.38 4.19 0.58
C PHE A 124 -11.68 4.74 1.19
N ILE A 125 -12.77 4.70 0.43
CA ILE A 125 -14.11 5.11 0.89
C ILE A 125 -14.51 4.36 2.16
N HIS A 126 -14.29 3.04 2.21
CA HIS A 126 -14.64 2.22 3.36
C HIS A 126 -13.88 2.63 4.64
N ILE A 127 -12.59 2.95 4.52
CA ILE A 127 -11.77 3.43 5.64
C ILE A 127 -12.29 4.78 6.12
N THR A 128 -12.58 5.70 5.20
CA THR A 128 -13.08 7.03 5.55
C THR A 128 -14.43 6.96 6.26
N ILE A 129 -15.36 6.14 5.78
CA ILE A 129 -16.66 5.92 6.44
C ILE A 129 -16.46 5.36 7.85
N THR A 130 -15.56 4.39 8.02
CA THR A 130 -15.25 3.78 9.33
C THR A 130 -14.64 4.81 10.28
N LEU A 131 -13.70 5.62 9.80
CA LEU A 131 -13.07 6.68 10.57
C LEU A 131 -14.08 7.74 11.04
N LEU A 132 -14.97 8.18 10.15
CA LEU A 132 -16.05 9.10 10.49
C LEU A 132 -16.99 8.50 11.54
N GLY A 133 -17.28 7.20 11.45
CA GLY A 133 -18.03 6.46 12.46
C GLY A 133 -17.38 6.51 13.84
N TRP A 134 -16.06 6.25 13.93
CA TRP A 134 -15.32 6.30 15.19
C TRP A 134 -15.29 7.69 15.81
N ILE A 135 -15.09 8.73 14.99
CA ILE A 135 -15.14 10.13 15.46
C ILE A 135 -16.52 10.48 16.02
N ALA A 136 -17.59 9.98 15.40
CA ALA A 136 -18.95 10.19 15.89
C ALA A 136 -19.23 9.45 17.21
N GLU A 137 -18.70 8.23 17.36
CA GLU A 137 -18.82 7.42 18.58
C GLU A 137 -18.11 8.08 19.76
N GLU A 138 -16.87 8.53 19.56
CA GLU A 138 -16.07 9.22 20.58
C GLU A 138 -16.79 10.47 21.11
N ARG A 139 -17.34 11.30 20.21
CA ARG A 139 -18.12 12.49 20.59
C ARG A 139 -19.34 12.15 21.45
N LYS A 140 -20.04 11.05 21.17
CA LYS A 140 -21.19 10.61 21.99
C LYS A 140 -20.75 10.23 23.40
N HIS A 141 -19.62 9.54 23.54
CA HIS A 141 -19.08 9.17 24.84
C HIS A 141 -18.69 10.41 25.66
N THR A 142 -17.98 11.37 25.07
CA THR A 142 -17.62 12.64 25.71
C THR A 142 -18.85 13.43 26.16
N LEU A 143 -19.90 13.49 25.35
CA LEU A 143 -21.14 14.19 25.74
C LEU A 143 -21.86 13.51 26.91
N LYS A 144 -21.84 12.17 26.98
CA LYS A 144 -22.44 11.42 28.12
C LYS A 144 -21.68 11.67 29.42
N THR A 145 -20.35 11.70 29.38
CA THR A 145 -19.53 11.98 30.58
C THR A 145 -19.75 13.40 31.07
N LEU A 146 -19.72 14.40 30.18
CA LEU A 146 -19.99 15.80 30.52
C LEU A 146 -21.37 16.00 31.15
N LYS A 147 -22.44 15.42 30.57
CA LYS A 147 -23.79 15.48 31.16
C LYS A 147 -23.86 14.84 32.55
N LYS A 148 -23.12 13.75 32.79
CA LYS A 148 -23.06 13.08 34.10
C LYS A 148 -22.35 13.96 35.13
N GLU A 149 -21.25 14.59 34.75
CA GLU A 149 -20.51 15.54 35.60
C GLU A 149 -21.32 16.79 35.94
N GLU A 150 -22.03 17.37 34.96
CA GLU A 150 -22.94 18.49 35.20
C GLU A 150 -24.07 18.13 36.15
N LYS A 151 -24.65 16.93 36.01
CA LYS A 151 -25.70 16.43 36.92
C LYS A 151 -25.16 16.26 38.34
N LEU A 152 -23.96 15.74 38.50
CA LEU A 152 -23.30 15.58 39.80
C LEU A 152 -23.00 16.94 40.46
N LYS A 153 -22.48 17.91 39.68
CA LYS A 153 -22.24 19.29 40.16
C LYS A 153 -23.53 19.93 40.64
N ARG A 154 -24.63 19.81 39.89
CA ARG A 154 -25.96 20.31 40.27
C ARG A 154 -26.50 19.68 41.56
N LEU A 155 -26.27 18.39 41.77
CA LEU A 155 -26.65 17.71 43.01
C LEU A 155 -25.84 18.22 44.21
N LYS A 156 -24.53 18.41 44.04
CA LYS A 156 -23.64 18.90 45.11
C LYS A 156 -23.89 20.37 45.46
N SER A 157 -24.33 21.21 44.53
CA SER A 157 -24.69 22.61 44.80
C SER A 157 -26.04 22.79 45.50
N SER A 158 -26.83 21.72 45.64
CA SER A 158 -28.17 21.75 46.22
C SER A 158 -28.24 21.23 47.67
N CYS A 159 -27.10 20.90 48.28
CA CYS A 159 -26.90 20.39 49.64
C CYS A 159 -25.95 21.33 50.37
#